data_AF-A8NNL5-F1
#
_entry.id   AF-A8NNL5-F1
#
_cell.length_a   1.000
_cell.length_b   1.000
_cell.length_c   1.000
_cell.angle_alpha   90.00
_cell.angle_beta   90.00
_cell.angle_gamma   90.00
#
_symmetry.space_group_name_H-M   'P 1'
#
loop_
_entity.id
_entity.type
_entity.pdbx_description
1 polymer ?
#
loop_
_entity_poly.entity_id
_entity_poly.type
_entity_poly.pdbx_seq_one_letter_code
_entity_poly.pdbx_strand_id
1 'polypeptide(L)'
;MLEKAKEFLLNSGVEPVPEEGLNNDASANNNDEKQTPTTFSFHQGSAEDLRQIIPDGGTVDLLIAAQACHWFDWTKVWPETRRVLRKGGTAAFWVYGEFRLPAFPGSEPIIAAYTDPHSPTSVGSYFERPGRTILERLLVDVPAPEDVLGIKESDGLKDFQRVYFAEPDSIPDREENYAHRPGLVHPVLMRASWTWLQLLGYLRTWSALHAYLERHSEDLKHEDDARFLQDDLNAIREMNHSREAYVRGGDVCVRFWKDLREVAEKQLTSRTCANGSGDSIGFTLMDKVTVEWPLSLLLARKA
;
A
#
# COMPACT_ATOMS: atom_id res chain seq x y z
N MET A 1 4.05 -17.97 -12.89
CA MET A 1 3.33 -16.91 -12.15
C MET A 1 3.88 -15.53 -12.56
N LEU A 2 3.90 -15.23 -13.87
CA LEU A 2 4.59 -14.06 -14.47
C LEU A 2 3.60 -13.08 -15.14
N GLU A 3 2.30 -13.32 -15.03
CA GLU A 3 1.22 -12.56 -15.68
C GLU A 3 0.34 -11.77 -14.70
N LYS A 4 0.36 -12.06 -13.38
CA LYS A 4 -0.59 -11.48 -12.43
C LYS A 4 -0.27 -10.03 -11.98
N ALA A 5 0.93 -9.51 -12.25
CA ALA A 5 1.30 -8.14 -11.88
C ALA A 5 1.01 -7.08 -12.98
N LYS A 6 0.52 -7.50 -14.15
CA LYS A 6 0.27 -6.61 -15.31
C LYS A 6 -1.21 -6.45 -15.66
N GLU A 7 -2.10 -7.03 -14.87
CA GLU A 7 -3.53 -6.81 -15.01
C GLU A 7 -3.92 -5.58 -14.20
N PHE A 8 -4.19 -4.48 -14.89
CA PHE A 8 -4.72 -3.28 -14.26
C PHE A 8 -6.23 -3.30 -14.39
N LEU A 9 -6.92 -3.23 -13.25
CA LEU A 9 -8.33 -2.91 -13.23
C LEU A 9 -8.48 -1.43 -13.59
N LEU A 10 -8.85 -1.16 -14.83
CA LEU A 10 -9.22 0.19 -15.24
C LEU A 10 -10.59 0.50 -14.63
N ASN A 11 -10.60 1.32 -13.59
CA ASN A 11 -11.82 1.71 -12.90
C ASN A 11 -12.55 2.80 -13.73
N SER A 12 -13.31 2.40 -14.76
CA SER A 12 -14.42 3.25 -15.27
C SER A 12 -15.64 3.06 -14.36
N GLY A 13 -15.39 3.11 -13.05
CA GLY A 13 -16.11 2.32 -12.08
C GLY A 13 -16.20 0.81 -12.42
N VAL A 14 -15.72 -0.10 -11.56
CA VAL A 14 -16.35 -1.24 -10.79
C VAL A 14 -15.28 -1.88 -9.87
N GLU A 15 -15.68 -2.52 -8.74
CA GLU A 15 -15.02 -3.69 -8.07
C GLU A 15 -16.01 -4.90 -7.93
N PRO A 16 -15.63 -6.15 -8.33
CA PRO A 16 -15.30 -7.16 -7.35
C PRO A 16 -14.09 -8.02 -7.72
N VAL A 17 -13.46 -8.54 -6.67
CA VAL A 17 -12.65 -9.77 -6.64
C VAL A 17 -13.38 -10.64 -5.58
N PRO A 18 -13.50 -11.98 -5.68
CA PRO A 18 -12.42 -12.88 -6.09
C PRO A 18 -12.81 -14.15 -6.87
N GLU A 19 -11.80 -14.82 -7.45
CA GLU A 19 -11.77 -16.28 -7.38
C GLU A 19 -10.58 -16.73 -6.51
N GLU A 20 -10.98 -17.33 -5.38
CA GLU A 20 -10.25 -18.06 -4.36
C GLU A 20 -9.30 -17.25 -3.45
N GLY A 21 -9.89 -16.64 -2.42
CA GLY A 21 -9.13 -16.26 -1.22
C GLY A 21 -9.67 -15.19 -0.29
N LEU A 22 -10.81 -14.54 -0.55
CA LEU A 22 -11.42 -13.54 0.36
C LEU A 22 -12.95 -13.56 0.20
N ASN A 23 -13.63 -14.58 0.73
CA ASN A 23 -15.09 -14.59 0.79
C ASN A 23 -15.58 -14.05 2.14
N ASN A 24 -16.53 -13.11 2.02
CA ASN A 24 -17.42 -12.54 3.05
C ASN A 24 -16.85 -11.40 3.90
N ASP A 25 -17.07 -10.16 3.44
CA ASP A 25 -17.92 -9.19 4.17
C ASP A 25 -17.90 -7.83 3.46
N ALA A 26 -18.81 -7.62 2.52
CA ALA A 26 -19.12 -6.30 1.97
C ALA A 26 -20.62 -6.18 1.71
N SER A 27 -21.45 -6.44 2.73
CA SER A 27 -22.87 -6.09 2.70
C SER A 27 -23.41 -5.85 4.10
N ALA A 28 -23.27 -4.63 4.61
CA ALA A 28 -24.19 -4.07 5.59
C ALA A 28 -24.01 -2.55 5.69
N ASN A 29 -24.87 -1.80 5.01
CA ASN A 29 -25.45 -0.58 5.56
C ASN A 29 -26.60 -0.13 4.65
N ASN A 30 -27.81 -0.49 5.07
CA ASN A 30 -29.05 0.07 4.55
C ASN A 30 -29.25 1.46 5.17
N ASN A 31 -29.42 2.49 4.33
CA ASN A 31 -30.26 3.64 4.65
C ASN A 31 -30.77 4.28 3.35
N ASP A 32 -32.07 4.56 3.35
CA ASP A 32 -32.89 5.09 2.26
C ASP A 32 -32.42 6.47 1.76
N GLU A 33 -31.60 6.51 0.71
CA GLU A 33 -31.56 7.61 -0.24
C GLU A 33 -31.59 7.04 -1.66
N LYS A 34 -32.41 7.63 -2.55
CA LYS A 34 -32.46 7.30 -3.98
C LYS A 34 -31.11 7.65 -4.62
N GLN A 35 -30.13 6.77 -4.47
CA GLN A 35 -28.88 6.85 -5.20
C GLN A 35 -29.18 6.57 -6.68
N THR A 36 -28.85 7.52 -7.55
CA THR A 36 -28.68 7.23 -8.97
C THR A 36 -27.78 6.00 -9.09
N PRO A 37 -28.20 4.94 -9.82
CA PRO A 37 -27.40 3.74 -9.91
C PRO A 37 -26.04 4.12 -10.50
N THR A 38 -25.00 3.93 -9.70
CA THR A 38 -23.64 4.10 -10.21
C THR A 38 -23.38 2.91 -11.12
N THR A 39 -23.20 3.18 -12.41
CA THR A 39 -22.88 2.15 -13.39
C THR A 39 -21.39 1.94 -13.38
N PHE A 40 -21.01 0.68 -13.38
CA PHE A 40 -19.63 0.28 -13.36
C PHE A 40 -19.43 -0.79 -14.49
N SER A 41 -18.30 -0.82 -15.23
CA SER A 41 -17.82 -1.98 -16.05
C SER A 41 -16.34 -2.39 -15.84
N PHE A 42 -16.04 -3.70 -15.81
CA PHE A 42 -14.64 -4.20 -15.80
C PHE A 42 -14.18 -4.66 -17.15
N HIS A 43 -12.88 -4.50 -17.32
CA HIS A 43 -12.18 -5.03 -18.46
C HIS A 43 -10.81 -5.53 -18.01
N GLN A 44 -10.44 -6.73 -18.46
CA GLN A 44 -9.09 -7.23 -18.31
C GLN A 44 -8.23 -6.60 -19.41
N GLY A 45 -7.14 -5.95 -19.03
CA GLY A 45 -6.26 -5.27 -19.96
C GLY A 45 -5.01 -4.71 -19.27
N SER A 46 -4.10 -4.20 -20.09
CA SER A 46 -2.90 -3.51 -19.64
C SER A 46 -3.12 -2.00 -19.74
N ALA A 47 -2.55 -1.23 -18.82
CA ALA A 47 -2.68 0.23 -18.81
C ALA A 47 -2.01 0.88 -20.03
N GLU A 48 -1.10 0.14 -20.68
CA GLU A 48 -0.36 0.54 -21.88
C GLU A 48 -1.18 0.44 -23.17
N ASP A 49 -2.30 -0.30 -23.20
CA ASP A 49 -3.19 -0.39 -24.36
C ASP A 49 -4.65 -0.63 -23.96
N LEU A 50 -5.46 0.43 -24.04
CA LEU A 50 -6.88 0.45 -23.68
C LEU A 50 -7.79 0.51 -24.91
N ARG A 51 -7.28 0.27 -26.13
CA ARG A 51 -8.07 0.43 -27.37
C ARG A 51 -9.28 -0.49 -27.47
N GLN A 52 -9.23 -1.66 -26.82
CA GLN A 52 -10.37 -2.59 -26.76
C GLN A 52 -11.49 -2.11 -25.84
N ILE A 53 -11.20 -1.14 -24.97
CA ILE A 53 -12.08 -0.69 -23.88
C ILE A 53 -12.56 0.73 -24.15
N ILE A 54 -11.63 1.60 -24.55
CA ILE A 54 -11.85 3.03 -24.73
C ILE A 54 -11.58 3.38 -26.20
N PRO A 55 -12.61 3.83 -26.94
CA PRO A 55 -12.45 4.22 -28.33
C PRO A 55 -11.53 5.44 -28.45
N ASP A 56 -11.08 5.71 -29.67
CA ASP A 56 -10.37 6.95 -29.97
C ASP A 56 -11.30 8.17 -29.79
N GLY A 57 -10.70 9.35 -29.61
CA GLY A 57 -11.42 10.61 -29.49
C GLY A 57 -11.29 11.28 -28.12
N GLY A 58 -10.64 10.63 -27.15
CA GLY A 58 -10.39 11.19 -25.84
C GLY A 58 -11.70 11.41 -25.08
N THR A 59 -12.25 10.33 -24.51
CA THR A 59 -13.56 10.35 -23.84
C THR A 59 -13.47 10.32 -22.33
N VAL A 60 -12.28 10.09 -21.76
CA VAL A 60 -12.08 9.94 -20.32
C VAL A 60 -11.88 11.29 -19.64
N ASP A 61 -12.71 11.60 -18.64
CA ASP A 61 -12.57 12.76 -17.75
C ASP A 61 -11.38 12.63 -16.79
N LEU A 62 -11.28 11.47 -16.14
CA LEU A 62 -10.35 11.18 -15.07
C LEU A 62 -9.80 9.76 -15.24
N LEU A 63 -8.48 9.64 -15.37
CA LEU A 63 -7.77 8.36 -15.41
C LEU A 63 -7.00 8.16 -14.12
N ILE A 64 -7.31 7.08 -13.40
CA ILE A 64 -6.69 6.76 -12.11
C ILE A 64 -5.82 5.51 -12.22
N ALA A 65 -4.63 5.56 -11.63
CA ALA A 65 -3.83 4.38 -11.33
C ALA A 65 -3.45 4.40 -9.85
N ALA A 66 -4.18 3.64 -9.03
CA ALA A 66 -3.98 3.55 -7.60
C ALA A 66 -3.17 2.30 -7.26
N GLN A 67 -1.95 2.46 -6.74
CA GLN A 67 -1.02 1.37 -6.43
C GLN A 67 -0.52 0.54 -7.63
N ALA A 68 -0.39 1.19 -8.79
CA ALA A 68 -0.15 0.50 -10.06
C ALA A 68 1.04 1.06 -10.86
N CYS A 69 1.24 2.38 -10.84
CA CYS A 69 2.10 3.05 -11.82
C CYS A 69 3.60 2.73 -11.73
N HIS A 70 4.04 2.09 -10.65
CA HIS A 70 5.40 1.59 -10.49
C HIS A 70 5.70 0.34 -11.32
N TRP A 71 4.67 -0.29 -11.91
CA TRP A 71 4.79 -1.44 -12.82
C TRP A 71 4.73 -1.06 -14.30
N PHE A 72 4.35 0.18 -14.64
CA PHE A 72 4.08 0.59 -16.00
C PHE A 72 5.34 0.68 -16.87
N ASP A 73 5.18 0.37 -18.15
CA ASP A 73 6.07 0.88 -19.19
C ASP A 73 5.66 2.32 -19.55
N TRP A 74 6.36 3.30 -18.96
CA TRP A 74 5.99 4.71 -19.13
C TRP A 74 6.08 5.19 -20.57
N THR A 75 6.90 4.55 -21.41
CA THR A 75 7.02 4.86 -22.84
C THR A 75 5.74 4.53 -23.61
N LYS A 76 4.87 3.71 -23.05
CA LYS A 76 3.57 3.33 -23.61
C LYS A 76 2.40 3.92 -22.85
N VAL A 77 2.47 3.97 -21.51
CA VAL A 77 1.35 4.45 -20.69
C VAL A 77 1.08 5.94 -20.87
N TRP A 78 2.11 6.78 -21.08
CA TRP A 78 1.89 8.22 -21.29
C TRP A 78 1.23 8.53 -22.63
N PRO A 79 1.65 7.92 -23.76
CA PRO A 79 0.90 8.00 -25.02
C PRO A 79 -0.55 7.55 -24.88
N GLU A 80 -0.79 6.43 -24.18
CA GLU A 80 -2.13 5.88 -24.01
C GLU A 80 -3.00 6.76 -23.11
N THR A 81 -2.44 7.27 -22.00
CA THR A 81 -3.07 8.26 -21.12
C THR A 81 -3.51 9.48 -21.91
N ARG A 82 -2.63 10.01 -22.77
CA ARG A 82 -2.96 11.12 -23.67
C ARG A 82 -4.07 10.74 -24.66
N ARG A 83 -4.07 9.52 -25.20
CA ARG A 83 -5.09 9.05 -26.16
C ARG A 83 -6.48 9.03 -25.53
N VAL A 84 -6.60 8.42 -24.35
CA VAL A 84 -7.90 8.16 -23.71
C VAL A 84 -8.50 9.40 -23.03
N LEU A 85 -7.68 10.30 -22.49
CA LEU A 85 -8.18 11.51 -21.85
C LEU A 85 -8.83 12.45 -22.87
N ARG A 86 -9.92 13.11 -22.46
CA ARG A 86 -10.47 14.25 -23.20
C ARG A 86 -9.66 15.51 -22.96
N LYS A 87 -9.84 16.54 -23.80
CA LYS A 87 -9.28 17.88 -23.53
C LYS A 87 -9.73 18.38 -22.15
N GLY A 88 -8.77 18.77 -21.32
CA GLY A 88 -8.98 19.16 -19.91
C GLY A 88 -9.14 17.99 -18.94
N GLY A 89 -9.15 16.74 -19.40
CA GLY A 89 -9.16 15.54 -18.56
C GLY A 89 -7.86 15.37 -17.78
N THR A 90 -7.92 14.64 -16.67
CA THR A 90 -6.81 14.53 -15.71
C THR A 90 -6.38 13.06 -15.52
N ALA A 91 -5.08 12.81 -15.50
CA ALA A 91 -4.51 11.59 -14.97
C ALA A 91 -4.06 11.81 -13.52
N ALA A 92 -4.40 10.88 -12.63
CA ALA A 92 -4.01 10.88 -11.23
C ALA A 92 -3.46 9.49 -10.87
N PHE A 93 -2.14 9.37 -10.79
CA PHE A 93 -1.47 8.11 -10.46
C PHE A 93 -0.85 8.21 -9.08
N TRP A 94 -1.11 7.27 -8.17
CA TRP A 94 -0.51 7.31 -6.85
C TRP A 94 -0.08 5.95 -6.33
N VAL A 95 0.84 5.98 -5.38
CA VAL A 95 1.21 4.84 -4.53
C VAL A 95 1.34 5.32 -3.11
N TYR A 96 1.07 4.43 -2.16
CA TYR A 96 1.56 4.55 -0.81
C TYR A 96 2.83 3.68 -0.64
N GLY A 97 3.78 4.16 0.16
CA GLY A 97 5.06 3.53 0.43
C GLY A 97 5.02 2.57 1.62
N GLU A 98 6.18 2.37 2.25
CA GLU A 98 6.31 1.52 3.44
C GLU A 98 5.51 2.08 4.64
N PHE A 99 4.84 1.20 5.38
CA PHE A 99 4.03 1.64 6.52
C PHE A 99 4.90 2.09 7.70
N ARG A 100 4.31 2.86 8.61
CA ARG A 100 4.92 3.33 9.85
C ARG A 100 3.95 3.21 11.01
N LEU A 101 4.50 3.06 12.21
CA LEU A 101 3.77 3.14 13.46
C LEU A 101 4.23 4.41 14.20
N PRO A 102 3.64 5.60 13.93
CA PRO A 102 4.15 6.89 14.43
C PRO A 102 4.22 6.97 15.96
N ALA A 103 3.33 6.27 16.67
CA ALA A 103 3.38 6.19 18.12
C ALA A 103 4.58 5.38 18.64
N PHE A 104 5.23 4.59 17.78
CA PHE A 104 6.28 3.62 18.10
C PHE A 104 7.48 3.73 17.15
N PRO A 105 8.26 4.83 17.16
CA PRO A 105 9.38 5.05 16.24
C PRO A 105 10.48 3.98 16.31
N GLY A 106 10.55 3.22 17.42
CA GLY A 106 11.49 2.09 17.52
C GLY A 106 11.17 0.93 16.57
N SER A 107 9.98 0.94 15.96
CA SER A 107 9.56 -0.06 14.98
C SER A 107 10.25 0.12 13.62
N GLU A 108 10.74 1.31 13.29
CA GLU A 108 11.31 1.61 11.97
C GLU A 108 12.49 0.70 11.59
N PRO A 109 13.49 0.45 12.46
CA PRO A 109 14.57 -0.48 12.14
C PRO A 109 14.08 -1.93 11.96
N ILE A 110 13.02 -2.32 12.67
CA ILE A 110 12.43 -3.67 12.57
C ILE A 110 11.73 -3.83 11.21
N ILE A 111 10.95 -2.82 10.81
CA ILE A 111 10.29 -2.77 9.50
C ILE A 111 11.36 -2.80 8.39
N ALA A 112 12.40 -1.98 8.50
CA ALA A 112 13.49 -1.93 7.52
C ALA A 112 14.23 -3.28 7.41
N ALA A 113 14.53 -3.95 8.53
CA ALA A 113 15.19 -5.25 8.52
C ALA A 113 14.33 -6.36 7.90
N TYR A 114 13.00 -6.29 8.06
CA TYR A 114 12.07 -7.25 7.48
C TYR A 114 11.88 -7.09 5.96
N THR A 115 12.13 -5.89 5.44
CA THR A 115 12.04 -5.57 4.00
C THR A 115 13.41 -5.49 3.30
N ASP A 116 14.51 -5.65 4.05
CA ASP A 116 15.87 -5.62 3.52
C ASP A 116 16.19 -6.85 2.64
N PRO A 117 16.47 -6.69 1.33
CA PRO A 117 16.80 -7.82 0.45
C PRO A 117 18.08 -8.58 0.80
N HIS A 118 18.91 -8.06 1.69
CA HIS A 118 20.16 -8.68 2.11
C HIS A 118 20.04 -9.47 3.41
N SER A 119 18.91 -9.36 4.12
CA SER A 119 18.67 -10.05 5.38
C SER A 119 18.10 -11.46 5.15
N PRO A 120 18.70 -12.52 5.73
CA PRO A 120 18.29 -13.91 5.50
C PRO A 120 16.97 -14.28 6.18
N THR A 121 16.48 -13.48 7.11
CA THR A 121 15.21 -13.68 7.84
C THR A 121 14.14 -12.67 7.42
N SER A 122 14.30 -12.07 6.24
CA SER A 122 13.43 -11.04 5.69
C SER A 122 12.62 -11.59 4.52
N VAL A 123 11.58 -10.86 4.13
CA VAL A 123 10.89 -11.08 2.84
C VAL A 123 11.44 -10.17 1.73
N GLY A 124 12.46 -9.36 2.02
CA GLY A 124 12.94 -8.28 1.15
C GLY A 124 13.41 -8.71 -0.24
N SER A 125 14.03 -9.89 -0.36
CA SER A 125 14.50 -10.43 -1.63
C SER A 125 13.37 -10.99 -2.52
N TYR A 126 12.15 -11.10 -1.98
CA TYR A 126 10.99 -11.69 -2.65
C TYR A 126 10.04 -10.63 -3.23
N PHE A 127 10.26 -9.35 -2.91
CA PHE A 127 9.61 -8.28 -3.66
C PHE A 127 10.14 -8.23 -5.11
N GLU A 128 9.22 -8.18 -6.06
CA GLU A 128 9.55 -8.05 -7.47
C GLU A 128 10.13 -6.65 -7.78
N ARG A 129 11.20 -6.62 -8.58
CA ARG A 129 11.94 -5.41 -8.95
C ARG A 129 11.96 -5.28 -10.48
N PRO A 130 11.98 -4.06 -11.05
CA PRO A 130 12.24 -2.77 -10.37
C PRO A 130 11.02 -2.12 -9.71
N GLY A 131 9.80 -2.67 -9.86
CA GLY A 131 8.58 -2.02 -9.37
C GLY A 131 8.61 -1.69 -7.88
N ARG A 132 9.08 -2.62 -7.04
CA ARG A 132 9.26 -2.33 -5.60
C ARG A 132 10.19 -1.15 -5.33
N THR A 133 11.32 -1.07 -6.02
CA THR A 133 12.28 0.02 -5.86
C THR A 133 11.67 1.38 -6.23
N ILE A 134 10.86 1.42 -7.28
CA ILE A 134 10.15 2.64 -7.71
C ILE A 134 9.10 3.06 -6.68
N LEU A 135 8.38 2.09 -6.09
CA LEU A 135 7.39 2.32 -5.01
C LEU A 135 8.06 2.85 -3.74
N GLU A 136 9.12 2.19 -3.27
CA GLU A 136 9.88 2.59 -2.06
C GLU A 136 10.44 4.01 -2.20
N ARG A 137 10.73 4.41 -3.43
CA ARG A 137 11.21 5.74 -3.75
C ARG A 137 10.10 6.74 -4.08
N LEU A 138 8.85 6.45 -3.71
CA LEU A 138 7.70 7.34 -3.85
C LEU A 138 7.54 7.92 -5.27
N LEU A 139 7.79 7.09 -6.29
CA LEU A 139 7.62 7.43 -7.71
C LEU A 139 8.53 8.55 -8.23
N VAL A 140 9.60 8.91 -7.52
CA VAL A 140 10.60 9.88 -8.05
C VAL A 140 11.24 9.39 -9.35
N ASP A 141 11.22 8.08 -9.60
CA ASP A 141 11.78 7.45 -10.79
C ASP A 141 10.85 7.48 -12.02
N VAL A 142 9.55 7.77 -11.84
CA VAL A 142 8.59 7.83 -12.96
C VAL A 142 8.88 9.09 -13.79
N PRO A 143 9.23 9.03 -15.08
CA PRO A 143 9.53 10.21 -15.89
C PRO A 143 8.29 11.07 -16.12
N ALA A 144 8.49 12.38 -16.31
CA ALA A 144 7.39 13.26 -16.68
C ALA A 144 6.87 12.91 -18.08
N PRO A 145 5.58 13.13 -18.38
CA PRO A 145 5.02 12.84 -19.70
C PRO A 145 5.75 13.59 -20.83
N GLU A 146 6.22 14.81 -20.60
CA GLU A 146 6.96 15.62 -21.57
C GLU A 146 8.31 15.01 -21.96
N ASP A 147 9.02 14.40 -21.01
CA ASP A 147 10.30 13.71 -21.25
C ASP A 147 10.11 12.48 -22.13
N VAL A 148 8.95 11.83 -22.02
CA VAL A 148 8.62 10.61 -22.78
C VAL A 148 7.99 10.93 -24.14
N LEU A 149 7.07 11.89 -24.17
CA LEU A 149 6.31 12.25 -25.38
C LEU A 149 7.11 13.17 -26.31
N GLY A 150 8.12 13.88 -25.79
CA GLY A 150 8.90 14.87 -26.55
C GLY A 150 8.11 16.11 -26.97
N ILE A 151 6.91 16.32 -26.41
CA ILE A 151 5.97 17.38 -26.79
C ILE A 151 5.84 18.36 -25.62
N LYS A 152 6.29 19.61 -25.82
CA LYS A 152 6.29 20.64 -24.78
C LYS A 152 5.00 21.48 -24.73
N GLU A 153 4.16 21.56 -25.78
CA GLU A 153 2.90 22.33 -25.75
C GLU A 153 1.77 21.89 -26.74
N SER A 154 0.58 22.44 -26.45
CA SER A 154 -0.78 22.43 -27.05
C SER A 154 -1.55 21.13 -27.26
N ASP A 155 -0.92 19.98 -27.49
CA ASP A 155 -1.63 18.72 -27.80
C ASP A 155 -1.16 17.51 -26.95
N GLY A 156 -0.53 17.80 -25.81
CA GLY A 156 0.11 16.84 -24.90
C GLY A 156 -0.53 16.76 -23.50
N LEU A 157 0.18 16.07 -22.61
CA LEU A 157 -0.09 16.08 -21.16
C LEU A 157 0.74 17.21 -20.53
N LYS A 158 0.08 18.20 -19.92
CA LYS A 158 0.65 19.39 -19.30
C LYS A 158 0.39 19.40 -17.79
N ASP A 159 0.86 20.46 -17.12
CA ASP A 159 0.66 20.69 -15.69
C ASP A 159 1.12 19.50 -14.83
N PHE A 160 2.22 18.84 -15.23
CA PHE A 160 2.70 17.66 -14.52
C PHE A 160 3.18 18.04 -13.12
N GLN A 161 2.65 17.36 -12.11
CA GLN A 161 3.00 17.59 -10.70
C GLN A 161 3.29 16.29 -9.99
N ARG A 162 4.26 16.35 -9.06
CA ARG A 162 4.48 15.34 -8.03
C ARG A 162 4.10 15.95 -6.70
N VAL A 163 3.14 15.33 -6.02
CA VAL A 163 2.64 15.75 -4.71
C VAL A 163 2.89 14.63 -3.73
N TYR A 164 3.47 14.95 -2.57
CA TYR A 164 3.82 14.00 -1.53
C TYR A 164 3.00 14.26 -0.27
N PHE A 165 2.52 13.19 0.35
CA PHE A 165 1.92 13.18 1.68
C PHE A 165 2.80 12.31 2.56
N ALA A 166 3.94 12.86 2.96
CA ALA A 166 5.03 12.14 3.59
C ALA A 166 5.84 13.08 4.48
N GLU A 167 6.65 12.53 5.38
CA GLU A 167 7.67 13.32 6.06
C GLU A 167 8.72 13.78 5.03
N PRO A 168 9.13 15.07 5.01
CA PRO A 168 10.07 15.58 4.02
C PRO A 168 11.35 14.73 3.91
N ASP A 169 11.91 14.30 5.05
CA ASP A 169 13.16 13.53 5.11
C ASP A 169 13.02 12.09 4.57
N SER A 170 11.78 11.62 4.34
CA SER A 170 11.50 10.29 3.80
C SER A 170 11.42 10.25 2.27
N ILE A 171 11.42 11.41 1.60
CA ILE A 171 11.32 11.51 0.15
C ILE A 171 12.74 11.46 -0.43
N PRO A 172 13.09 10.48 -1.30
CA PRO A 172 14.43 10.40 -1.85
C PRO A 172 14.76 11.62 -2.72
N ASP A 173 15.87 12.28 -2.42
CA ASP A 173 16.37 13.41 -3.18
C ASP A 173 16.99 12.92 -4.51
N ARG A 174 16.51 13.45 -5.63
CA ARG A 174 17.12 13.22 -6.96
C ARG A 174 17.31 14.50 -7.75
N GLU A 175 16.46 15.49 -7.49
CA GLU A 175 16.67 16.86 -7.89
C GLU A 175 16.45 17.70 -6.64
N GLU A 176 17.39 18.59 -6.33
CA GLU A 176 17.56 19.37 -5.09
C GLU A 176 16.34 20.22 -4.62
N ASN A 177 15.10 19.98 -5.07
CA ASN A 177 13.99 20.92 -4.91
C ASN A 177 12.57 20.32 -4.79
N TYR A 178 12.31 19.02 -4.65
CA TYR A 178 10.91 18.55 -4.45
C TYR A 178 10.41 18.78 -3.02
N ALA A 179 11.19 18.40 -2.02
CA ALA A 179 10.82 18.53 -0.60
C ALA A 179 10.65 19.99 -0.13
N HIS A 180 11.26 20.93 -0.86
CA HIS A 180 11.30 22.35 -0.51
C HIS A 180 10.38 23.23 -1.38
N ARG A 181 9.71 22.68 -2.40
CA ARG A 181 8.73 23.42 -3.19
C ARG A 181 7.45 23.61 -2.37
N PRO A 182 7.05 24.86 -2.06
CA PRO A 182 5.85 25.13 -1.28
C PRO A 182 4.62 24.51 -1.95
N GLY A 183 3.79 23.81 -1.16
CA GLY A 183 2.52 23.24 -1.63
C GLY A 183 2.62 21.92 -2.39
N LEU A 184 3.80 21.28 -2.48
CA LEU A 184 3.96 19.94 -3.06
C LEU A 184 4.23 18.85 -2.03
N VAL A 185 4.55 19.21 -0.78
CA VAL A 185 4.69 18.27 0.33
C VAL A 185 3.69 18.62 1.42
N HIS A 186 2.94 17.62 1.84
CA HIS A 186 1.89 17.72 2.84
C HIS A 186 2.12 16.67 3.94
N PRO A 187 1.54 16.88 5.14
CA PRO A 187 1.50 15.85 6.17
C PRO A 187 0.89 14.55 5.64
N VAL A 188 1.29 13.42 6.24
CA VAL A 188 0.77 12.10 5.88
C VAL A 188 -0.75 12.08 5.99
N LEU A 189 -1.41 11.68 4.90
CA LEU A 189 -2.87 11.63 4.79
C LEU A 189 -3.41 10.21 5.03
N MET A 190 -2.70 9.18 4.54
CA MET A 190 -3.17 7.81 4.59
C MET A 190 -2.86 7.21 5.97
N ARG A 191 -3.89 7.14 6.80
CA ARG A 191 -3.81 6.68 8.19
C ARG A 191 -4.95 5.74 8.51
N ALA A 192 -4.69 4.73 9.34
CA ALA A 192 -5.70 3.83 9.85
C ALA A 192 -5.52 3.60 11.36
N SER A 193 -6.62 3.41 12.08
CA SER A 193 -6.61 2.97 13.48
C SER A 193 -7.02 1.50 13.53
N TRP A 194 -6.01 0.63 13.59
CA TRP A 194 -6.16 -0.82 13.47
C TRP A 194 -5.85 -1.52 14.78
N THR A 195 -6.50 -2.65 15.04
CA THR A 195 -6.02 -3.54 16.11
C THR A 195 -4.71 -4.21 15.68
N TRP A 196 -3.94 -4.74 16.63
CA TRP A 196 -2.76 -5.55 16.29
C TRP A 196 -3.12 -6.77 15.43
N LEU A 197 -4.31 -7.35 15.63
CA LEU A 197 -4.82 -8.41 14.76
C LEU A 197 -5.07 -7.93 13.32
N GLN A 198 -5.63 -6.72 13.14
CA GLN A 198 -5.83 -6.14 11.81
C GLN A 198 -4.50 -5.84 11.12
N LEU A 199 -3.49 -5.35 11.86
CA LEU A 199 -2.14 -5.16 11.34
C LEU A 199 -1.51 -6.49 10.88
N LEU A 200 -1.64 -7.57 11.67
CA LEU A 200 -1.20 -8.90 11.24
C LEU A 200 -1.90 -9.36 9.96
N GLY A 201 -3.21 -9.13 9.87
CA GLY A 201 -3.98 -9.39 8.65
C GLY A 201 -3.41 -8.66 7.42
N TYR A 202 -3.07 -7.38 7.56
CA TYR A 202 -2.42 -6.59 6.52
C TYR A 202 -1.04 -7.16 6.12
N LEU A 203 -0.20 -7.52 7.09
CA LEU A 203 1.12 -8.10 6.81
C LEU A 203 1.02 -9.43 6.05
N ARG A 204 -0.04 -10.20 6.32
CA ARG A 204 -0.30 -11.47 5.62
C ARG A 204 -0.73 -11.32 4.15
N THR A 205 -1.03 -10.11 3.66
CA THR A 205 -1.37 -9.86 2.25
C THR A 205 -0.17 -9.48 1.39
N TRP A 206 1.02 -9.38 1.98
CA TRP A 206 2.21 -8.93 1.26
C TRP A 206 2.63 -9.94 0.19
N SER A 207 2.75 -9.48 -1.06
CA SER A 207 3.18 -10.33 -2.18
C SER A 207 4.52 -11.00 -1.93
N ALA A 208 5.46 -10.30 -1.30
CA ALA A 208 6.76 -10.85 -0.92
C ALA A 208 6.65 -11.98 0.12
N LEU A 209 5.71 -11.91 1.05
CA LEU A 209 5.46 -13.00 2.01
C LEU A 209 4.94 -14.24 1.28
N HIS A 210 3.97 -14.08 0.39
CA HIS A 210 3.46 -15.22 -0.41
C HIS A 210 4.58 -15.85 -1.24
N ALA A 211 5.36 -15.04 -1.95
CA ALA A 211 6.51 -15.50 -2.73
C ALA A 211 7.61 -16.15 -1.86
N TYR A 212 7.81 -15.67 -0.63
CA TYR A 212 8.71 -16.31 0.35
C TYR A 212 8.19 -17.70 0.72
N LEU A 213 6.93 -17.81 1.17
CA LEU A 213 6.35 -19.06 1.66
C LEU A 213 6.17 -20.12 0.56
N GLU A 214 6.04 -19.72 -0.71
CA GLU A 214 6.08 -20.65 -1.85
C GLU A 214 7.44 -21.37 -1.97
N ARG A 215 8.53 -20.69 -1.62
CA ARG A 215 9.90 -21.26 -1.67
C ARG A 215 10.35 -21.84 -0.34
N HIS A 216 9.73 -21.41 0.75
CA HIS A 216 10.05 -21.75 2.14
C HIS A 216 8.83 -22.30 2.88
N SER A 217 8.14 -23.27 2.28
CA SER A 217 6.92 -23.86 2.86
C SER A 217 7.16 -24.52 4.23
N GLU A 218 8.40 -24.88 4.55
CA GLU A 218 8.82 -25.34 5.88
C GLU A 218 8.65 -24.29 6.97
N ASP A 219 8.71 -22.99 6.62
CA ASP A 219 8.62 -21.91 7.60
C ASP A 219 7.21 -21.84 8.25
N LEU A 220 6.18 -22.31 7.53
CA LEU A 220 4.82 -22.52 8.06
C LEU A 220 4.72 -23.61 9.14
N LYS A 221 5.75 -24.47 9.25
CA LYS A 221 5.79 -25.58 10.20
C LYS A 221 6.56 -25.25 11.47
N HIS A 222 7.09 -24.03 11.60
CA HIS A 222 7.70 -23.58 12.84
C HIS A 222 6.69 -23.63 14.00
N GLU A 223 7.19 -24.04 15.17
CA GLU A 223 6.41 -24.03 16.41
C GLU A 223 5.87 -22.63 16.71
N ASP A 224 4.78 -22.58 17.47
CA ASP A 224 4.17 -21.33 17.93
C ASP A 224 5.23 -20.43 18.58
N ASP A 225 5.33 -19.17 18.12
CA ASP A 225 6.08 -18.16 18.88
C ASP A 225 5.32 -17.90 20.19
N ALA A 226 5.95 -18.12 21.35
CA ALA A 226 5.24 -18.04 22.63
C ALA A 226 4.91 -16.60 23.08
N ARG A 227 5.56 -15.57 22.51
CA ARG A 227 5.36 -14.17 22.93
C ARG A 227 3.92 -13.75 22.69
N PHE A 228 3.28 -13.19 23.72
CA PHE A 228 1.86 -12.74 23.74
C PHE A 228 0.81 -13.83 23.48
N LEU A 229 1.20 -15.08 23.19
CA LEU A 229 0.32 -16.05 22.56
C LEU A 229 -0.86 -16.45 23.45
N GLN A 230 -0.62 -16.68 24.74
CA GLN A 230 -1.71 -17.13 25.62
C GLN A 230 -2.78 -16.04 25.77
N ASP A 231 -2.36 -14.78 25.88
CA ASP A 231 -3.27 -13.64 25.98
C ASP A 231 -4.00 -13.38 24.66
N ASP A 232 -3.29 -13.52 23.53
CA ASP A 232 -3.88 -13.42 22.19
C ASP A 232 -4.96 -14.49 21.97
N LEU A 233 -4.69 -15.74 22.35
CA LEU A 233 -5.65 -16.84 22.27
C LEU A 233 -6.86 -16.59 23.16
N ASN A 234 -6.66 -16.09 24.37
CA ASN A 234 -7.76 -15.71 25.27
C ASN A 234 -8.64 -14.62 24.63
N ALA A 235 -8.03 -13.56 24.10
CA ALA A 235 -8.75 -12.48 23.43
C ALA A 235 -9.52 -12.95 22.18
N ILE A 236 -8.96 -13.86 21.38
CA ILE A 236 -9.66 -14.43 20.21
C ILE A 236 -10.86 -15.29 20.62
N ARG A 237 -10.72 -16.09 21.68
CA ARG A 237 -11.80 -16.96 22.18
C ARG A 237 -13.03 -16.16 22.64
N GLU A 238 -12.81 -14.96 23.16
CA GLU A 238 -13.90 -14.04 23.53
C GLU A 238 -14.64 -13.46 22.31
N MET A 239 -14.01 -13.45 21.13
CA MET A 239 -14.53 -12.76 19.94
C MET A 239 -15.09 -13.66 18.84
N ASN A 240 -14.53 -14.86 18.67
CA ASN A 240 -14.96 -15.99 17.82
C ASN A 240 -13.71 -16.83 17.49
N HIS A 241 -13.75 -18.15 17.78
CA HIS A 241 -12.61 -19.07 17.67
C HIS A 241 -11.97 -19.22 16.28
N SER A 242 -12.63 -18.76 15.21
CA SER A 242 -12.18 -18.97 13.83
C SER A 242 -10.84 -18.32 13.47
N ARG A 243 -10.29 -17.47 14.35
CA ARG A 243 -9.06 -16.70 14.10
C ARG A 243 -7.82 -17.18 14.84
N GLU A 244 -7.89 -18.24 15.64
CA GLU A 244 -6.70 -18.72 16.39
C GLU A 244 -5.52 -19.06 15.46
N ALA A 245 -5.81 -19.59 14.26
CA ALA A 245 -4.78 -19.91 13.27
C ALA A 245 -3.95 -18.70 12.80
N TYR A 246 -4.47 -17.47 12.90
CA TYR A 246 -3.75 -16.28 12.44
C TYR A 246 -2.57 -15.92 13.32
N VAL A 247 -2.70 -16.11 14.64
CA VAL A 247 -1.70 -15.72 15.66
C VAL A 247 -0.79 -16.88 16.10
N ARG A 248 -1.11 -18.09 15.66
CA ARG A 248 -0.32 -19.31 15.85
C ARG A 248 0.77 -19.46 14.78
N GLY A 249 1.64 -20.43 15.00
CA GLY A 249 2.83 -20.70 14.22
C GLY A 249 3.98 -19.77 14.60
N GLY A 250 5.12 -20.07 14.02
CA GLY A 250 6.33 -19.27 14.14
C GLY A 250 6.82 -18.80 12.78
N ASP A 251 5.93 -18.64 11.79
CA ASP A 251 6.30 -18.18 10.45
C ASP A 251 6.94 -16.77 10.49
N VAL A 252 7.67 -16.41 9.45
CA VAL A 252 8.44 -15.16 9.34
C VAL A 252 7.56 -13.92 9.56
N CYS A 253 6.29 -13.96 9.16
CA CYS A 253 5.35 -12.86 9.36
C CYS A 253 4.90 -12.76 10.82
N VAL A 254 4.63 -13.90 11.48
CA VAL A 254 4.25 -13.92 12.91
C VAL A 254 5.41 -13.44 13.77
N ARG A 255 6.64 -13.91 13.49
CA ARG A 255 7.85 -13.46 14.21
C ARG A 255 8.04 -11.95 14.07
N PHE A 256 7.98 -11.43 12.84
CA PHE A 256 8.07 -9.99 12.57
C PHE A 256 6.97 -9.18 13.29
N TRP A 257 5.71 -9.63 13.21
CA TRP A 257 4.61 -8.96 13.88
C TRP A 257 4.79 -8.92 15.41
N LYS A 258 5.33 -10.00 16.00
CA LYS A 258 5.65 -10.05 17.43
C LYS A 258 6.83 -9.16 17.80
N ASP A 259 7.83 -9.02 16.93
CA ASP A 259 8.92 -8.06 17.12
C ASP A 259 8.41 -6.61 17.16
N LEU A 260 7.47 -6.25 16.27
CA LEU A 260 6.82 -4.94 16.30
C LEU A 260 6.07 -4.71 17.61
N ARG A 261 5.32 -5.71 18.07
CA ARG A 261 4.56 -5.67 19.33
C ARG A 261 5.47 -5.51 20.55
N GLU A 262 6.56 -6.26 20.61
CA GLU A 262 7.52 -6.20 21.71
C GLU A 262 8.19 -4.82 21.80
N VAL A 263 8.55 -4.21 20.66
CA VAL A 263 9.09 -2.86 20.63
C VAL A 263 8.04 -1.83 21.09
N ALA A 264 6.81 -1.95 20.62
CA ALA A 264 5.72 -1.07 21.03
C ALA A 264 5.45 -1.15 22.54
N GLU A 265 5.38 -2.36 23.10
CA GLU A 265 5.18 -2.59 24.54
C GLU A 265 6.32 -2.00 25.39
N LYS A 266 7.58 -2.20 24.97
CA LYS A 266 8.75 -1.59 25.62
C LYS A 266 8.66 -0.07 25.63
N GLN A 267 8.25 0.54 24.52
CA GLN A 267 8.10 2.00 24.43
C GLN A 267 6.94 2.51 25.27
N LEU A 268 5.80 1.81 25.33
CA LEU A 268 4.70 2.14 26.24
C LEU A 268 5.15 2.10 27.70
N THR A 269 5.79 1.00 28.11
CA THR A 269 6.29 0.81 29.48
C THR A 269 7.26 1.94 29.87
N SER A 270 8.18 2.32 28.99
CA SER A 270 9.13 3.41 29.25
C SER A 270 8.45 4.77 29.47
N ARG A 271 7.37 5.07 28.74
CA ARG A 271 6.58 6.31 28.89
C ARG A 271 5.77 6.30 30.19
N THR A 272 5.18 5.16 30.52
CA THR A 272 4.40 4.97 31.75
C THR A 272 5.26 5.10 33.00
N CYS A 273 6.46 4.50 33.00
CA CYS A 273 7.44 4.68 34.08
C CYS A 273 7.91 6.14 34.22
N ALA A 274 8.09 6.86 33.11
CA ALA A 274 8.45 8.28 33.15
C ALA A 274 7.33 9.17 33.73
N ASN A 275 6.07 8.77 33.57
CA ASN A 275 4.90 9.51 34.04
C ASN A 275 4.42 9.12 35.45
N GLY A 276 5.11 8.19 36.13
CA GLY A 276 4.87 7.87 37.54
C GLY A 276 3.61 7.02 37.83
N SER A 277 2.87 6.58 36.82
CA SER A 277 1.80 5.60 36.97
C SER A 277 2.38 4.19 36.89
N GLY A 278 2.37 3.43 38.00
CA GLY A 278 2.95 2.09 38.07
C GLY A 278 2.09 0.96 37.49
N ASP A 279 1.00 1.27 36.80
CA ASP A 279 0.13 0.27 36.21
C ASP A 279 0.73 -0.23 34.89
N SER A 280 0.98 -1.54 34.80
CA SER A 280 1.27 -2.19 33.53
C SER A 280 0.06 -2.00 32.61
N ILE A 281 0.17 -1.10 31.64
CA ILE A 281 -0.87 -0.97 30.60
C ILE A 281 -0.79 -2.26 29.79
N GLY A 282 -1.78 -3.14 29.97
CA GLY A 282 -1.90 -4.35 29.17
C GLY A 282 -1.90 -3.99 27.69
N PHE A 283 -1.05 -4.65 26.92
CA PHE A 283 -0.93 -4.46 25.48
C PHE A 283 -1.49 -5.70 24.76
N THR A 284 -2.81 -5.68 24.61
CA THR A 284 -3.61 -6.77 24.09
C THR A 284 -3.65 -6.77 22.56
N LEU A 285 -4.05 -7.91 22.00
CA LEU A 285 -4.28 -8.10 20.57
C LEU A 285 -5.30 -7.09 19.97
N MET A 286 -6.18 -6.55 20.80
CA MET A 286 -7.30 -5.71 20.40
C MET A 286 -7.04 -4.22 20.59
N ASP A 287 -5.93 -3.87 21.24
CA ASP A 287 -5.51 -2.48 21.34
C ASP A 287 -5.23 -1.90 19.97
N LYS A 288 -5.59 -0.62 19.84
CA LYS A 288 -5.49 0.12 18.59
C LYS A 288 -4.09 0.70 18.43
N VAL A 289 -3.54 0.51 17.24
CA VAL A 289 -2.33 1.13 16.75
C VAL A 289 -2.66 1.99 15.54
N THR A 290 -2.16 3.22 15.53
CA THR A 290 -2.19 4.05 14.33
C THR A 290 -1.13 3.54 13.35
N VAL A 291 -1.55 3.26 12.14
CA VAL A 291 -0.69 2.89 11.02
C VAL A 291 -0.77 4.01 9.99
N GLU A 292 0.38 4.46 9.52
CA GLU A 292 0.48 5.52 8.51
C GLU A 292 1.26 5.02 7.30
N TRP A 293 0.91 5.51 6.11
CA TRP A 293 1.69 5.28 4.89
C TRP A 293 2.01 6.60 4.21
N PRO A 294 3.27 6.87 3.87
CA PRO A 294 3.60 7.99 2.99
C PRO A 294 2.98 7.75 1.62
N LEU A 295 2.50 8.79 0.96
CA LEU A 295 1.86 8.69 -0.36
C LEU A 295 2.51 9.65 -1.35
N SER A 296 2.66 9.20 -2.59
CA SER A 296 3.04 10.05 -3.74
C SER A 296 1.93 10.03 -4.77
N LEU A 297 1.59 11.20 -5.29
CA LEU A 297 0.57 11.44 -6.29
C LEU A 297 1.20 12.18 -7.47
N LEU A 298 1.08 11.60 -8.65
CA LEU A 298 1.41 12.19 -9.94
C LEU A 298 0.13 12.70 -10.60
N LEU A 299 0.13 13.96 -11.00
CA LEU A 299 -0.98 14.60 -11.71
C LEU A 299 -0.51 15.06 -13.09
N ALA A 300 -1.34 14.85 -14.11
CA ALA A 300 -1.15 15.44 -15.44
C ALA A 300 -2.50 15.78 -16.06
N ARG A 301 -2.58 16.85 -16.84
CA ARG A 301 -3.81 17.27 -17.52
C ARG A 301 -3.63 17.25 -19.03
N LYS A 302 -4.61 16.76 -19.78
CA LYS A 302 -4.58 16.87 -21.25
C LYS A 302 -4.91 18.30 -21.69
N ALA A 303 -4.06 18.87 -22.55
CA ALA A 303 -4.12 20.26 -23.01
C ALA A 303 -5.38 20.63 -23.79
#